data_AF-A0A2S7XMJ8-F1
#
_entry.id   AF-A0A2S7XMJ8-F1
#
_cell.length_a   1.000
_cell.length_b   1.000
_cell.length_c   1.000
_cell.angle_alpha   90.00
_cell.angle_beta   90.00
_cell.angle_gamma   90.00
#
_symmetry.space_group_name_H-M   'P 1'
#
loop_
_entity.id
_entity.type
_entity.pdbx_description
1 polymer ?
#
loop_
_entity_poly.entity_id
_entity_poly.type
_entity_poly.pdbx_seq_one_letter_code
_entity_poly.pdbx_strand_id
1 'polypeptide(L)' 'MAVVDNLKQPQAGDLKPLNFKVDPAFHREFKTYAATHGISMLELLREGFDLVKQNRVKI' A
#
# COMPACT_ATOMS: atom_id res chain seq x y z
N MET A 1 24.86 -27.30 -13.69
CA MET A 1 24.82 -26.45 -12.48
C MET A 1 23.43 -25.85 -12.40
N ALA A 2 22.59 -26.36 -11.50
CA ALA A 2 21.19 -25.92 -11.37
C ALA A 2 21.14 -24.67 -10.49
N VAL A 3 20.61 -23.58 -11.05
CA VAL A 3 20.31 -22.33 -10.36
C VAL A 3 19.14 -22.56 -9.38
N VAL A 4 19.44 -22.65 -8.09
CA VAL A 4 18.43 -22.76 -7.02
C VAL A 4 18.28 -21.43 -6.28
N ASP A 5 17.98 -20.36 -7.01
CA ASP A 5 17.66 -19.06 -6.40
C ASP A 5 16.17 -18.79 -6.63
N ASN A 6 15.28 -19.48 -5.88
CA ASN A 6 13.84 -19.16 -5.89
C ASN A 6 13.04 -19.70 -4.68
N LEU A 7 13.68 -20.08 -3.57
CA LEU A 7 12.99 -20.61 -2.38
C LEU A 7 13.16 -19.75 -1.11
N LYS A 8 13.44 -18.44 -1.24
CA LYS A 8 13.28 -17.52 -0.10
C LYS A 8 11.80 -17.20 0.09
N GLN A 9 11.14 -17.96 0.97
CA GLN A 9 9.84 -17.57 1.47
C GLN A 9 9.98 -16.20 2.18
N PRO A 10 9.11 -15.21 1.87
CA PRO A 10 9.14 -13.94 2.58
C PRO A 10 8.90 -14.18 4.06
N GLN A 11 9.78 -13.63 4.89
CA GLN A 11 9.74 -13.79 6.33
C GLN A 11 8.63 -12.90 6.90
N ALA A 12 8.10 -13.25 8.07
CA ALA A 12 7.07 -12.43 8.70
C ALA A 12 7.62 -11.02 8.97
N GLY A 13 7.08 -10.02 8.27
CA GLY A 13 7.56 -8.64 8.30
C GLY A 13 8.19 -8.13 7.00
N ASP A 14 8.40 -9.00 5.99
CA ASP A 14 8.85 -8.56 4.67
C ASP A 14 7.80 -7.67 4.00
N LEU A 15 8.16 -6.41 3.79
CA LEU A 15 7.33 -5.44 3.08
C LEU A 15 7.55 -5.56 1.57
N LYS A 16 6.47 -5.74 0.82
CA LYS A 16 6.52 -5.71 -0.65
C LYS A 16 6.06 -4.35 -1.18
N PRO A 17 6.83 -3.73 -2.10
CA PRO A 17 6.42 -2.47 -2.70
C PRO A 17 5.26 -2.69 -3.70
N LEU A 18 4.25 -1.83 -3.65
CA LEU A 18 3.13 -1.85 -4.60
C LEU A 18 3.44 -1.10 -5.92
N ASN A 19 4.50 -0.27 -5.97
CA ASN A 19 5.01 0.42 -7.17
C ASN A 19 3.94 1.09 -8.05
N PHE A 20 3.12 1.96 -7.47
CA PHE A 20 2.15 2.73 -8.24
C PHE A 20 2.78 3.96 -8.90
N LYS A 21 2.39 4.21 -10.15
CA LYS A 21 2.54 5.52 -10.78
C LYS A 21 1.18 6.20 -10.74
N VAL A 22 1.15 7.42 -10.23
CA VAL A 22 -0.08 8.22 -10.10
C VAL A 22 0.15 9.59 -10.70
N ASP A 23 -0.95 10.29 -10.97
CA ASP A 23 -0.89 11.68 -11.38
C ASP A 23 -0.18 12.55 -10.31
N PRO A 24 0.68 13.51 -10.70
CA PRO A 24 1.39 14.36 -9.75
C PRO A 24 0.49 15.21 -8.85
N ALA A 25 -0.66 15.67 -9.35
CA ALA A 25 -1.60 16.47 -8.56
C ALA A 25 -2.26 15.59 -7.49
N PHE A 26 -2.69 14.38 -7.87
CA PHE A 26 -3.21 13.40 -6.90
C PHE A 26 -2.17 13.05 -5.83
N HIS A 27 -0.92 12.80 -6.22
CA HIS A 27 0.14 12.51 -5.24
C HIS A 27 0.33 13.65 -4.23
N ARG A 28 0.29 14.91 -4.69
CA ARG A 28 0.40 16.09 -3.82
C ARG A 28 -0.78 16.19 -2.87
N GLU A 29 -2.00 16.01 -3.35
CA GLU A 29 -3.22 16.05 -2.55
C GLU A 29 -3.18 14.94 -1.48
N PHE A 30 -2.91 13.71 -1.90
CA PHE A 30 -2.85 12.53 -1.03
C PHE A 30 -1.79 12.70 0.08
N LYS A 31 -0.60 13.20 -0.28
CA LYS A 31 0.46 13.50 0.68
C LYS A 31 0.07 14.61 1.65
N THR A 32 -0.57 15.66 1.16
CA THR A 32 -1.00 16.80 1.98
C THR A 32 -2.03 16.35 2.99
N TYR A 33 -3.03 15.58 2.56
CA TYR A 33 -4.05 15.01 3.44
C TYR A 33 -3.43 14.15 4.54
N ALA A 34 -2.54 13.21 4.19
CA ALA A 34 -1.87 12.40 5.18
C ALA A 34 -1.12 13.25 6.22
N ALA A 35 -0.40 14.28 5.76
CA ALA A 35 0.34 15.19 6.63
C ALA A 35 -0.57 16.03 7.56
N THR A 36 -1.69 16.57 7.05
CA THR A 36 -2.63 17.36 7.87
C THR A 36 -3.31 16.51 8.94
N HIS A 37 -3.47 15.21 8.70
CA HIS A 37 -4.04 14.26 9.64
C HIS A 37 -3.00 13.55 10.52
N GLY A 38 -1.70 13.85 10.37
CA GLY A 38 -0.63 13.26 11.17
C GLY A 38 -0.39 11.76 10.91
N ILE A 39 -0.80 11.26 9.73
CA ILE A 39 -0.66 9.85 9.34
C ILE A 39 0.29 9.70 8.16
N SER A 40 0.79 8.49 7.94
CA SER A 40 1.62 8.20 6.76
C SER A 40 0.74 7.94 5.52
N MET A 41 1.30 8.13 4.32
CA MET A 41 0.62 7.76 3.08
C MET A 41 0.26 6.27 3.02
N LEU A 42 1.04 5.40 3.68
CA LEU A 42 0.74 3.97 3.76
C LEU A 42 -0.47 3.68 4.65
N GLU A 43 -0.59 4.39 5.78
CA GLU A 43 -1.73 4.25 6.68
C GLU A 43 -3.01 4.73 6.00
N LEU A 44 -2.98 5.91 5.35
CA LEU A 44 -4.10 6.40 4.56
C LEU A 44 -4.53 5.42 3.46
N LEU A 45 -3.55 4.80 2.76
CA LEU A 45 -3.83 3.78 1.75
C LEU A 45 -4.49 2.54 2.36
N ARG A 46 -4.02 2.07 3.51
CA ARG A 46 -4.59 0.91 4.22
C ARG A 46 -6.01 1.19 4.70
N GLU A 47 -6.25 2.34 5.31
CA GLU A 47 -7.57 2.77 5.76
C GLU A 47 -8.57 2.82 4.60
N GLY A 48 -8.17 3.43 3.47
CA GLY A 48 -8.99 3.47 2.25
C GLY A 48 -9.30 2.07 1.70
N PHE A 49 -8.31 1.18 1.69
CA PHE A 49 -8.50 -0.20 1.23
C PHE A 49 -9.43 -1.00 2.16
N ASP A 50 -9.30 -0.84 3.47
CA ASP A 50 -10.19 -1.48 4.44
C ASP A 50 -11.64 -1.01 4.32
N LEU A 51 -11.84 0.29 4.13
CA LEU A 51 -13.17 0.86 3.89
C LEU A 51 -13.81 0.28 2.62
N VAL A 52 -13.04 0.13 1.53
CA VAL A 52 -13.53 -0.50 0.29
C VAL A 52 -13.91 -1.97 0.52
N LYS A 53 -13.09 -2.75 1.23
CA LYS A 53 -13.42 -4.15 1.58
C LYS A 53 -14.74 -4.22 2.35
N GLN A 54 -14.89 -3.41 3.40
CA GLN A 54 -16.08 -3.40 4.24
C GLN A 54 -17.34 -3.04 3.45
N ASN A 55 -17.24 -2.12 2.49
CA ASN A 55 -18.37 -1.74 1.66
C ASN A 55 -18.75 -2.80 0.62
N ARG A 56 -17.77 -3.57 0.11
CA ARG A 56 -18.02 -4.64 -0.86
C ARG A 56 -18.55 -5.94 -0.26
N VAL A 57 -18.31 -6.18 1.03
CA VAL A 57 -18.85 -7.35 1.76
C VAL A 57 -20.32 -7.18 2.11
N LYS A 58 -20.84 -5.94 2.08
CA LYS A 58 -22.24 -5.61 2.41
C LYS A 58 -23.23 -5.81 1.25
N ILE A 59 -22.81 -6.46 0.15
CA ILE A 59 -23.62 -6.72 -1.04
C ILE A 59 -23.97 -8.20 -1.11
#